data_AF-A0A2K3NDT7-F1
#
_entry.id   AF-A0A2K3NDT7-F1
#
_cell.length_a   1.000
_cell.length_b   1.000
_cell.length_c   1.000
_cell.angle_alpha   90.00
_cell.angle_beta   90.00
_cell.angle_gamma   90.00
#
_symmetry.space_group_name_H-M   'P 1'
#
loop_
_entity.id
_entity.type
_entity.pdbx_description
1 polymer ?
#
loop_
_entity_poly.entity_id
_entity_poly.type
_entity_poly.pdbx_seq_one_letter_code
_entity_poly.pdbx_strand_id
1 'polypeptide(L)'
;GTCLGSLAVKADGQGDSSDALAMALQEKVDALMLLSQQEERHLLERNVNSALQTKTEELQRNLLQVTNEKVKALMELAQLKQEHQLLLEMKIENATLKESMDSMEHLTSSIHRLRLSLWKVKESVTSEGTVSSVLEVLNGVINEAKLLRTALGSSLPISWSIETEVGYIGDREGVDTVHQERGEEKIDTISAAGLEMVELLIFAAQLLRDM
;
A
#
# COMPACT_ATOMS: atom_id res chain seq x y z
N GLY A 1 15.62 98.77 -93.08
CA GLY A 1 16.58 97.68 -93.23
C GLY A 1 16.42 96.71 -92.08
N THR A 2 16.25 95.43 -92.38
CA THR A 2 17.07 94.29 -91.89
C THR A 2 18.00 94.54 -90.69
N CYS A 3 18.28 93.64 -89.75
CA CYS A 3 17.88 92.28 -89.37
C CYS A 3 18.87 91.90 -88.22
N LEU A 4 18.61 90.80 -87.50
CA LEU A 4 19.55 90.04 -86.63
C LEU A 4 19.84 90.69 -85.25
N GLY A 5 19.66 90.02 -84.10
CA GLY A 5 19.87 88.59 -83.84
C GLY A 5 21.24 88.41 -83.20
N SER A 6 21.30 88.30 -81.88
CA SER A 6 22.44 87.67 -81.20
C SER A 6 21.95 86.94 -79.96
N LEU A 7 21.87 85.62 -80.11
CA LEU A 7 21.79 84.65 -79.03
C LEU A 7 22.98 84.88 -78.08
N ALA A 8 22.69 85.15 -76.81
CA ALA A 8 23.60 84.85 -75.72
C ALA A 8 22.98 83.71 -74.89
N VAL A 9 23.10 82.49 -75.41
CA VAL A 9 22.99 81.28 -74.59
C VAL A 9 24.29 81.14 -73.82
N LYS A 10 24.23 81.21 -72.48
CA LYS A 10 25.04 80.37 -71.59
C LYS A 10 24.71 80.54 -70.09
N ALA A 11 24.59 79.36 -69.45
CA ALA A 11 24.91 79.04 -68.06
C ALA A 11 23.85 79.19 -66.95
N ASP A 12 22.60 78.79 -67.19
CA ASP A 12 21.60 78.60 -66.10
C ASP A 12 21.14 77.13 -65.93
N GLY A 13 21.42 76.24 -66.90
CA GLY A 13 20.95 74.84 -66.86
C GLY A 13 21.90 73.81 -66.21
N GLN A 14 23.08 74.23 -65.72
CA GLN A 14 24.10 73.31 -65.20
C GLN A 14 24.10 73.19 -63.67
N GLY A 15 23.56 74.18 -62.95
CA GLY A 15 23.32 74.13 -61.50
C GLY A 15 22.11 73.25 -61.14
N ASP A 16 20.97 73.47 -61.81
CA ASP A 16 19.74 72.71 -61.58
C ASP A 16 19.90 71.21 -61.85
N SER A 17 20.69 70.83 -62.86
CA SER A 17 20.99 69.41 -63.12
C SER A 17 21.93 68.80 -62.07
N SER A 18 22.81 69.59 -61.47
CA SER A 18 23.71 69.13 -60.40
C SER A 18 22.95 68.95 -59.08
N ASP A 19 22.04 69.87 -58.77
CA ASP A 19 21.20 69.81 -57.57
C ASP A 19 20.16 68.70 -57.67
N ALA A 20 19.55 68.50 -58.85
CA ALA A 20 18.67 67.36 -59.11
C ALA A 20 19.42 66.02 -58.95
N LEU A 21 20.68 65.94 -59.40
CA LEU A 21 21.51 64.76 -59.23
C LEU A 21 21.88 64.54 -57.75
N ALA A 22 22.23 65.60 -57.02
CA ALA A 22 22.52 65.52 -55.59
C ALA A 22 21.31 65.06 -54.78
N MET A 23 20.12 65.59 -55.09
CA MET A 23 18.85 65.15 -54.50
C MET A 23 18.55 63.68 -54.81
N ALA A 24 18.68 63.27 -56.07
CA ALA A 24 18.48 61.86 -56.45
C ALA A 24 19.48 60.91 -55.78
N LEU A 25 20.73 61.34 -55.60
CA LEU A 25 21.73 60.58 -54.87
C LEU A 25 21.38 60.49 -53.37
N GLN A 26 20.92 61.58 -52.76
CA GLN A 26 20.50 61.59 -51.36
C GLN A 26 19.28 60.68 -51.14
N GLU A 27 18.25 60.78 -51.98
CA GLU A 27 17.08 59.91 -51.92
C GLU A 27 17.45 58.43 -52.07
N LYS A 28 18.40 58.11 -52.96
CA LYS A 28 18.90 56.74 -53.10
C LYS A 28 19.66 56.28 -51.87
N VAL A 29 20.49 57.13 -51.26
CA VAL A 29 21.22 56.83 -50.02
C VAL A 29 20.23 56.56 -48.88
N ASP A 30 19.20 57.38 -48.74
CA ASP A 30 18.16 57.21 -47.73
C ASP A 30 17.36 55.92 -47.96
N ALA A 31 17.00 55.63 -49.21
CA ALA A 31 16.32 54.39 -49.59
C ALA A 31 17.17 53.15 -49.27
N LEU A 32 18.48 53.17 -49.59
CA LEU A 32 19.39 52.07 -49.26
C LEU A 32 19.60 51.90 -47.76
N MET A 33 19.64 52.99 -46.99
CA MET A 33 19.75 52.94 -45.53
C MET A 33 18.52 52.28 -44.90
N LEU A 34 17.32 52.64 -45.36
CA LEU A 34 16.07 52.03 -44.91
C LEU A 34 16.00 50.55 -45.27
N LEU A 35 16.38 50.18 -46.51
CA LEU A 35 16.44 48.78 -46.93
C LEU A 35 17.41 47.96 -46.08
N SER A 36 18.59 48.50 -45.77
CA SER A 36 19.58 47.87 -44.89
C SER A 36 19.03 47.61 -43.47
N GLN A 37 18.39 48.61 -42.86
CA GLN A 37 17.77 48.44 -41.53
C GLN A 37 16.61 47.43 -41.53
N GLN A 38 15.83 47.40 -42.60
CA GLN A 38 14.74 46.44 -42.73
C GLN A 38 15.26 45.01 -42.89
N GLU A 39 16.32 44.81 -43.67
CA GLU A 39 16.97 43.51 -43.82
C GLU A 39 17.55 43.02 -42.48
N GLU A 40 18.21 43.88 -41.71
CA GLU A 40 18.71 43.57 -40.37
C GLU A 40 17.59 43.13 -39.42
N ARG A 41 16.47 43.88 -39.37
CA ARG A 41 15.32 43.51 -38.54
C ARG A 41 14.72 42.17 -38.94
N HIS A 42 14.58 41.90 -40.24
CA HIS A 42 14.07 40.61 -40.71
C HIS A 42 14.99 39.43 -40.36
N LEU A 43 16.30 39.63 -40.41
CA LEU A 43 17.27 38.61 -39.99
C LEU A 43 17.18 38.35 -38.48
N LEU A 44 17.13 39.42 -37.67
CA LEU A 44 16.98 39.30 -36.22
C LEU A 44 15.68 38.60 -35.82
N GLU A 45 14.55 38.99 -36.43
CA GLU A 45 13.25 38.37 -36.19
C GLU A 45 13.27 36.87 -36.53
N ARG A 46 13.85 36.49 -37.67
CA ARG A 46 14.01 35.07 -38.04
C ARG A 46 14.88 34.31 -37.05
N ASN A 47 16.00 34.89 -36.63
CA ASN A 47 16.91 34.25 -35.67
C ASN A 47 16.24 34.04 -34.31
N VAL A 48 15.55 35.07 -33.81
CA VAL A 48 14.79 34.99 -32.56
C VAL A 48 13.68 33.95 -32.65
N ASN A 49 12.90 33.95 -33.74
CA ASN A 49 11.82 32.97 -33.94
C ASN A 49 12.37 31.54 -34.02
N SER A 50 13.49 31.32 -34.72
CA SER A 50 14.15 30.01 -34.77
C SER A 50 14.64 29.53 -33.40
N ALA A 51 15.26 30.42 -32.62
CA ALA A 51 15.72 30.11 -31.27
C ALA A 51 14.55 29.78 -30.32
N LEU A 52 13.46 30.55 -30.38
CA LEU A 52 12.24 30.32 -29.61
C LEU A 52 11.58 28.99 -29.98
N GLN A 53 11.51 28.66 -31.26
CA GLN A 53 10.97 27.40 -31.74
C GLN A 53 11.78 26.22 -31.19
N THR A 54 13.10 26.29 -31.31
CA THR A 54 14.02 25.25 -30.80
C THR A 54 13.85 25.06 -29.30
N LYS A 55 13.75 26.16 -28.54
CA LYS A 55 13.55 26.12 -27.08
C LYS A 55 12.18 25.55 -26.70
N THR A 56 11.15 25.84 -27.48
CA THR A 56 9.82 25.28 -27.27
C THR A 56 9.82 23.77 -27.45
N GLU A 57 10.43 23.26 -28.52
CA GLU A 57 10.54 21.82 -28.77
C GLU A 57 11.38 21.10 -27.71
N GLU A 58 12.48 21.72 -27.25
CA GLU A 58 13.31 21.19 -26.17
C GLU A 58 12.52 21.07 -24.86
N LEU A 59 11.78 22.13 -24.49
CA LEU A 59 10.92 22.11 -23.29
C LEU A 59 9.81 21.07 -23.40
N GLN A 60 9.18 20.93 -24.56
CA GLN A 60 8.16 19.90 -24.80
C GLN A 60 8.74 18.48 -24.65
N ARG A 61 9.93 18.22 -25.20
CA ARG A 61 10.63 16.94 -25.04
C ARG A 61 10.95 16.65 -23.58
N ASN A 62 11.52 17.62 -22.86
CA ASN A 62 11.86 17.47 -21.45
C ASN A 62 10.62 17.21 -20.59
N LEU A 63 9.52 17.93 -20.85
CA LEU A 63 8.27 17.73 -20.12
C LEU A 63 7.71 16.32 -20.34
N LEU A 64 7.73 15.83 -21.58
CA LEU A 64 7.27 14.47 -21.89
C LEU A 64 8.14 13.43 -21.18
N GLN A 65 9.46 13.58 -21.22
CA GLN A 65 10.39 12.66 -20.56
C GLN A 65 10.15 12.61 -19.05
N VAL A 66 10.16 13.77 -18.39
CA VAL A 66 9.96 13.85 -16.93
C VAL A 66 8.60 13.28 -16.53
N THR A 67 7.57 13.50 -17.34
CA THR A 67 6.23 12.94 -17.09
C THR A 67 6.24 11.42 -17.19
N ASN A 68 6.85 10.86 -18.24
CA ASN A 68 6.94 9.41 -18.43
C ASN A 68 7.73 8.74 -17.30
N GLU A 69 8.86 9.32 -16.91
CA GLU A 69 9.67 8.83 -15.78
C GLU A 69 8.88 8.88 -14.47
N LYS A 70 8.15 9.97 -14.21
CA LYS A 70 7.30 10.11 -13.03
C LYS A 70 6.18 9.07 -13.01
N VAL A 71 5.50 8.84 -14.15
CA VAL A 71 4.44 7.83 -14.26
C VAL A 71 5.00 6.44 -13.98
N LYS A 72 6.17 6.11 -14.53
CA LYS A 72 6.84 4.83 -14.28
C LYS A 72 7.16 4.64 -12.79
N ALA A 73 7.75 5.65 -12.14
CA ALA A 73 8.06 5.60 -10.72
C ALA A 73 6.79 5.47 -9.85
N LEU A 74 5.70 6.14 -10.21
CA LEU A 74 4.42 6.00 -9.50
C LEU A 74 3.81 4.59 -9.66
N MET A 75 3.96 3.98 -10.83
CA MET A 75 3.50 2.60 -11.08
C MET A 75 4.30 1.59 -10.25
N GLU A 76 5.63 1.73 -10.21
CA GLU A 76 6.51 0.91 -9.38
C GLU A 76 6.19 1.07 -7.88
N LEU A 77 5.96 2.30 -7.42
CA LEU A 77 5.56 2.57 -6.04
C LEU A 77 4.21 1.93 -5.68
N ALA A 78 3.23 2.02 -6.59
CA ALA A 78 1.92 1.40 -6.38
C ALA A 78 2.03 -0.13 -6.26
N GLN A 79 2.85 -0.75 -7.11
CA GLN A 79 3.12 -2.20 -7.06
C GLN A 79 3.81 -2.59 -5.74
N LEU A 80 4.88 -1.91 -5.35
CA LEU A 80 5.58 -2.18 -4.10
C LEU A 80 4.68 -2.00 -2.88
N LYS A 81 3.78 -1.02 -2.89
CA LYS A 81 2.80 -0.83 -1.81
C LYS A 81 1.82 -2.00 -1.70
N GLN A 82 1.38 -2.55 -2.83
CA GLN A 82 0.51 -3.74 -2.85
C GLN A 82 1.24 -4.98 -2.31
N GLU A 83 2.47 -5.22 -2.77
CA GLU A 83 3.30 -6.35 -2.30
C GLU A 83 3.59 -6.25 -0.80
N HIS A 84 3.89 -5.05 -0.30
CA HIS A 84 4.08 -4.81 1.13
C HIS A 84 2.82 -5.11 1.95
N GLN A 85 1.64 -4.74 1.44
CA GLN A 85 0.37 -5.02 2.12
C GLN A 85 0.11 -6.53 2.22
N LEU A 86 0.31 -7.27 1.13
CA LEU A 86 0.19 -8.73 1.12
C LEU A 86 1.19 -9.39 2.08
N LEU A 87 2.43 -8.89 2.13
CA LEU A 87 3.44 -9.37 3.07
C LEU A 87 3.01 -9.15 4.53
N LEU A 88 2.38 -8.02 4.85
CA LEU A 88 1.87 -7.75 6.20
C LEU A 88 0.74 -8.71 6.58
N GLU A 89 -0.20 -8.96 5.67
CA GLU A 89 -1.29 -9.91 5.88
C GLU A 89 -0.75 -11.33 6.12
N MET A 90 0.18 -11.78 5.27
CA MET A 90 0.85 -13.08 5.45
C MET A 90 1.65 -13.15 6.76
N LYS A 91 2.23 -12.05 7.24
CA LYS A 91 2.93 -12.01 8.53
C LYS A 91 1.98 -12.20 9.71
N ILE A 92 0.80 -11.59 9.64
CA ILE A 92 -0.23 -11.75 10.68
C ILE A 92 -0.72 -13.20 10.69
N GLU A 93 -1.04 -13.76 9.52
CA GLU A 93 -1.47 -15.16 9.42
C GLU A 93 -0.39 -16.12 9.94
N ASN A 94 0.88 -15.92 9.57
CA ASN A 94 1.99 -16.73 10.10
C ASN A 94 2.15 -16.58 11.61
N ALA A 95 1.95 -15.39 12.18
CA ALA A 95 2.00 -15.19 13.62
C ALA A 95 0.87 -15.96 14.33
N THR A 96 -0.36 -15.88 13.82
CA THR A 96 -1.50 -16.64 14.34
C THR A 96 -1.30 -18.15 14.21
N LEU A 97 -0.79 -18.62 13.07
CA LEU A 97 -0.45 -20.02 12.88
C LEU A 97 0.65 -20.47 13.86
N LYS A 98 1.67 -19.63 14.09
CA LYS A 98 2.74 -19.91 15.06
C LYS A 98 2.20 -20.00 16.49
N GLU A 99 1.35 -19.07 16.90
CA GLU A 99 0.67 -19.12 18.21
C GLU A 99 -0.18 -20.40 18.36
N SER A 100 -0.90 -20.80 17.31
CA SER A 100 -1.69 -22.04 17.33
C SER A 100 -0.81 -23.29 17.44
N MET A 101 0.35 -23.29 16.79
CA MET A 101 1.32 -24.39 16.85
C MET A 101 1.92 -24.50 18.26
N ASP A 102 2.31 -23.38 18.86
CA ASP A 102 2.85 -23.34 20.22
C ASP A 102 1.77 -23.81 21.24
N SER A 103 0.51 -23.43 21.04
CA SER A 103 -0.63 -23.93 21.83
C SER A 103 -0.79 -25.46 21.72
N MET A 104 -0.67 -26.02 20.51
CA MET A 104 -0.74 -27.47 20.27
C MET A 104 0.43 -28.24 20.90
N GLU A 105 1.63 -27.65 20.95
CA GLU A 105 2.78 -28.22 21.66
C GLU A 105 2.55 -28.28 23.17
N HIS A 106 1.96 -27.22 23.76
CA HIS A 106 1.55 -27.19 25.16
C HIS A 106 0.46 -28.22 25.46
N LEU A 107 -0.51 -28.40 24.56
CA LEU A 107 -1.54 -29.42 24.66
C LEU A 107 -0.94 -30.82 24.66
N THR A 108 -0.07 -31.11 23.69
CA THR A 108 0.62 -32.40 23.57
C THR A 108 1.43 -32.73 24.83
N SER A 109 2.15 -31.74 25.35
CA SER A 109 2.91 -31.86 26.60
C SER A 109 2.01 -32.16 27.80
N SER A 110 0.89 -31.45 27.93
CA SER A 110 -0.05 -31.62 29.04
C SER A 110 -0.75 -32.97 29.00
N ILE A 111 -1.13 -33.45 27.81
CA ILE A 111 -1.66 -34.81 27.62
C ILE A 111 -0.62 -35.85 28.07
N HIS A 112 0.64 -35.69 27.68
CA HIS A 112 1.70 -36.63 28.07
C HIS A 112 1.91 -36.66 29.60
N ARG A 113 2.01 -35.49 30.24
CA ARG A 113 2.17 -35.39 31.71
C ARG A 113 0.97 -35.96 32.47
N LEU A 114 -0.25 -35.71 31.99
CA LEU A 114 -1.46 -36.26 32.59
C LEU A 114 -1.51 -37.78 32.45
N ARG A 115 -1.20 -38.33 31.27
CA ARG A 115 -1.13 -39.79 31.05
C ARG A 115 -0.14 -40.46 32.00
N LEU A 116 1.05 -39.87 32.18
CA LEU A 116 2.05 -40.39 33.12
C LEU A 116 1.56 -40.32 34.58
N SER A 117 0.90 -39.23 34.96
CA SER A 117 0.35 -39.05 36.31
C SER A 117 -0.78 -40.04 36.60
N LEU A 118 -1.69 -40.26 35.65
CA LEU A 118 -2.74 -41.27 35.75
C LEU A 118 -2.16 -42.69 35.85
N TRP A 119 -1.10 -42.98 35.10
CA TRP A 119 -0.40 -44.25 35.18
C TRP A 119 0.23 -44.47 36.57
N LYS A 120 0.85 -43.44 37.16
CA LYS A 120 1.39 -43.49 38.53
C LYS A 120 0.30 -43.73 39.58
N VAL A 121 -0.86 -43.06 39.47
CA VAL A 121 -1.99 -43.34 40.37
C VAL A 121 -2.38 -44.81 40.27
N LYS A 122 -2.54 -45.33 39.04
CA LYS A 122 -2.88 -46.73 38.82
C LYS A 122 -1.87 -47.69 39.46
N GLU A 123 -0.57 -47.42 39.34
CA GLU A 123 0.49 -48.24 39.96
C GLU A 123 0.44 -48.18 41.50
N SER A 124 0.26 -46.98 42.07
CA SER A 124 0.17 -46.77 43.52
C SER A 124 -1.04 -47.42 44.18
N VAL A 125 -2.11 -47.70 43.43
CA VAL A 125 -3.30 -48.44 43.92
C VAL A 125 -3.05 -49.96 43.90
N THR A 126 -2.19 -50.44 43.01
CA THR A 126 -1.84 -51.87 42.90
C THR A 126 -0.66 -52.29 43.79
N SER A 127 0.17 -51.33 44.20
CA SER A 127 1.26 -51.51 45.16
C SER A 127 0.73 -51.19 46.56
N GLU A 128 1.15 -51.94 47.59
CA GLU A 128 0.77 -51.75 48.99
C GLU A 128 1.42 -50.47 49.58
N GLY A 129 1.09 -49.31 49.00
CA GLY A 129 1.67 -48.01 49.31
C GLY A 129 0.86 -47.23 50.35
N THR A 130 1.57 -46.49 51.21
CA THR A 130 1.01 -45.61 52.25
C THR A 130 0.06 -44.56 51.66
N VAL A 131 -1.10 -44.35 52.29
CA VAL A 131 -2.18 -43.41 51.87
C VAL A 131 -1.67 -42.00 51.52
N SER A 132 -0.63 -41.52 52.20
CA SER A 132 0.01 -40.22 51.91
C SER A 132 0.61 -40.13 50.50
N SER A 133 1.16 -41.23 49.99
CA SER A 133 1.75 -41.29 48.64
C SER A 133 0.68 -41.22 47.56
N VAL A 134 -0.47 -41.86 47.77
CA VAL A 134 -1.60 -41.82 46.82
C VAL A 134 -2.17 -40.41 46.73
N LEU A 135 -2.29 -39.70 47.86
CA LEU A 135 -2.83 -38.35 47.92
C LEU A 135 -1.94 -37.32 47.20
N GLU A 136 -0.61 -37.45 47.33
CA GLU A 136 0.37 -36.63 46.59
C GLU A 136 0.29 -36.85 45.07
N VAL A 137 0.20 -38.11 44.63
CA VAL A 137 0.10 -38.45 43.20
C VAL A 137 -1.25 -37.98 42.61
N LEU A 138 -2.34 -38.10 43.37
CA LEU A 138 -3.66 -37.62 42.98
C LEU A 138 -3.71 -36.09 42.84
N ASN A 139 -3.01 -35.35 43.71
CA ASN A 139 -2.88 -33.90 43.59
C ASN A 139 -2.11 -33.50 42.30
N GLY A 140 -1.13 -34.32 41.89
CA GLY A 140 -0.46 -34.21 40.59
C GLY A 140 -1.43 -34.36 39.42
N VAL A 141 -2.32 -35.37 39.46
CA VAL A 141 -3.36 -35.56 38.43
C VAL A 141 -4.30 -34.34 38.34
N ILE A 142 -4.75 -33.80 39.47
CA ILE A 142 -5.63 -32.63 39.50
C ILE A 142 -4.94 -31.41 38.87
N ASN A 143 -3.66 -31.18 39.20
CA ASN A 143 -2.90 -30.06 38.67
C ASN A 143 -2.67 -30.20 37.16
N GLU A 144 -2.29 -31.39 36.69
CA GLU A 144 -2.07 -31.64 35.27
C GLU A 144 -3.37 -31.60 34.45
N ALA A 145 -4.48 -32.07 35.00
CA ALA A 145 -5.79 -31.98 34.36
C ALA A 145 -6.27 -30.53 34.26
N LYS A 146 -5.99 -29.68 35.27
CA LYS A 146 -6.26 -28.23 35.19
C LYS A 146 -5.42 -27.55 34.10
N LEU A 147 -4.14 -27.90 34.00
CA LEU A 147 -3.27 -27.40 32.93
C LEU A 147 -3.76 -27.84 31.55
N LEU A 148 -4.22 -29.09 31.42
CA LEU A 148 -4.83 -29.59 30.19
C LEU A 148 -6.13 -28.84 29.83
N ARG A 149 -6.99 -28.55 30.81
CA ARG A 149 -8.21 -27.75 30.60
C ARG A 149 -7.89 -26.38 30.03
N THR A 150 -6.92 -25.68 30.63
CA THR A 150 -6.48 -24.38 30.14
C THR A 150 -5.89 -24.47 28.73
N ALA A 151 -5.05 -25.47 28.45
CA ALA A 151 -4.43 -25.67 27.14
C ALA A 151 -5.48 -25.97 26.06
N LEU A 152 -6.47 -26.84 26.34
CA LEU A 152 -7.58 -27.14 25.43
C LEU A 152 -8.44 -25.88 25.15
N GLY A 153 -8.75 -25.11 26.19
CA GLY A 153 -9.50 -23.85 26.06
C GLY A 153 -8.77 -22.83 25.19
N SER A 154 -7.44 -22.71 25.33
CA SER A 154 -6.63 -21.79 24.53
C SER A 154 -6.33 -22.29 23.10
N SER A 155 -6.54 -23.57 22.81
CA SER A 155 -6.32 -24.14 21.47
C SER A 155 -7.53 -24.02 20.54
N LEU A 156 -8.67 -23.56 21.06
CA LEU A 156 -9.91 -23.39 20.30
C LEU A 156 -10.00 -21.98 19.71
N PRO A 157 -10.52 -21.79 18.48
CA PRO A 157 -10.71 -20.47 17.90
C PRO A 157 -11.60 -19.60 18.79
N ILE A 158 -11.28 -18.30 18.91
CA ILE A 158 -12.03 -17.34 19.74
C ILE A 158 -13.48 -17.19 19.23
N SER A 159 -13.72 -17.40 17.93
CA SER A 159 -15.07 -17.45 17.35
C SER A 159 -15.94 -18.59 17.89
N TRP A 160 -15.38 -19.51 18.68
CA TRP A 160 -16.03 -20.71 19.21
C TRP A 160 -16.16 -20.69 20.74
N SER A 161 -15.47 -19.76 21.42
CA SER A 161 -15.70 -19.43 22.84
C SER A 161 -16.86 -18.44 22.95
N ILE A 162 -18.06 -18.85 22.54
CA ILE A 162 -19.27 -18.05 22.77
C ILE A 162 -19.77 -18.33 24.20
N GLU A 163 -19.36 -17.49 25.14
CA GLU A 163 -20.12 -17.28 26.38
C GLU A 163 -21.40 -16.52 25.97
N THR A 164 -22.51 -17.24 25.90
CA THR A 164 -23.83 -16.64 25.71
C THR A 164 -24.24 -15.87 26.98
N GLU A 165 -23.86 -14.60 27.08
CA GLU A 165 -24.68 -13.62 27.79
C GLU A 165 -25.59 -12.92 26.79
N VAL A 166 -26.84 -13.40 26.79
CA VAL A 166 -27.97 -12.80 26.08
C VAL A 166 -28.26 -11.43 26.71
N GLY A 167 -27.87 -10.37 26.02
CA GLY A 167 -28.34 -9.01 26.25
C GLY A 167 -29.22 -8.54 25.09
N TYR A 168 -30.54 -8.69 25.22
CA TYR A 168 -31.53 -8.09 24.32
C TYR A 168 -31.52 -6.57 24.44
N ILE A 169 -31.18 -5.81 23.38
CA ILE A 169 -31.73 -4.45 23.12
C ILE A 169 -31.87 -4.20 21.60
N GLY A 170 -33.13 -4.30 21.14
CA GLY A 170 -33.88 -3.49 20.16
C GLY A 170 -33.25 -2.82 18.92
N ASP A 171 -33.82 -3.19 17.76
CA ASP A 171 -34.21 -2.40 16.55
C ASP A 171 -33.15 -1.48 15.89
N ARG A 172 -32.97 -1.43 14.55
CA ARG A 172 -33.99 -1.27 13.50
C ARG A 172 -33.40 -1.36 12.08
N GLU A 173 -34.12 -2.06 11.20
CA GLU A 173 -34.30 -1.90 9.73
C GLU A 173 -33.12 -1.75 8.74
N GLY A 174 -33.06 -2.71 7.79
CA GLY A 174 -32.75 -2.39 6.39
C GLY A 174 -32.16 -3.53 5.56
N VAL A 175 -32.96 -4.03 4.60
CA VAL A 175 -32.62 -4.80 3.39
C VAL A 175 -32.83 -6.32 3.47
N ASP A 176 -33.75 -6.75 2.61
CA ASP A 176 -34.30 -8.10 2.48
C ASP A 176 -33.69 -8.84 1.28
N THR A 177 -33.51 -10.15 1.47
CA THR A 177 -33.29 -11.24 0.52
C THR A 177 -32.06 -11.24 -0.40
N VAL A 178 -31.14 -12.19 -0.19
CA VAL A 178 -30.91 -13.37 -1.05
C VAL A 178 -30.12 -14.44 -0.28
N HIS A 179 -30.69 -15.64 -0.22
CA HIS A 179 -30.11 -16.95 0.11
C HIS A 179 -29.27 -17.12 1.38
N GLN A 180 -30.03 -17.42 2.44
CA GLN A 180 -29.73 -18.39 3.48
C GLN A 180 -28.90 -19.60 3.00
N GLU A 181 -27.61 -19.55 3.27
CA GLU A 181 -26.87 -20.68 3.83
C GLU A 181 -26.32 -20.20 5.18
N ARG A 182 -27.21 -20.21 6.18
CA ARG A 182 -26.84 -20.12 7.58
C ARG A 182 -26.05 -21.40 7.85
N GLY A 183 -24.73 -21.33 7.62
CA GLY A 183 -23.79 -22.39 7.93
C GLY A 183 -24.07 -22.84 9.35
N GLU A 184 -24.61 -24.04 9.45
CA GLU A 184 -24.93 -24.70 10.70
C GLU A 184 -23.68 -24.58 11.58
N GLU A 185 -23.83 -23.85 12.68
CA GLU A 185 -22.80 -23.63 13.70
C GLU A 185 -22.50 -25.00 14.30
N LYS A 186 -21.66 -25.76 13.59
CA LYS A 186 -21.27 -27.10 13.96
C LYS A 186 -20.25 -26.94 15.08
N ILE A 187 -20.78 -26.77 16.29
CA ILE A 187 -20.04 -26.95 17.52
C ILE A 187 -19.25 -28.25 17.33
N ASP A 188 -17.92 -28.18 17.36
CA ASP A 188 -17.10 -29.37 17.23
C ASP A 188 -17.36 -30.26 18.43
N THR A 189 -18.24 -31.25 18.23
CA THR A 189 -18.68 -32.20 19.24
C THR A 189 -17.49 -32.93 19.86
N ILE A 190 -16.39 -33.07 19.11
CA ILE A 190 -15.18 -33.74 19.57
C ILE A 190 -14.47 -32.86 20.62
N SER A 191 -14.31 -31.57 20.36
CA SER A 191 -13.71 -30.63 21.31
C SER A 191 -14.56 -30.42 22.55
N ALA A 192 -15.89 -30.30 22.39
CA ALA A 192 -16.82 -30.17 23.53
C ALA A 192 -16.74 -31.40 24.45
N ALA A 193 -16.80 -32.61 23.87
CA ALA A 193 -16.62 -33.84 24.62
C ALA A 193 -15.23 -33.92 25.28
N GLY A 194 -14.19 -33.43 24.60
CA GLY A 194 -12.83 -33.32 25.11
C GLY A 194 -12.75 -32.50 26.41
N LEU A 195 -13.39 -31.34 26.43
CA LEU A 195 -13.43 -30.46 27.59
C LEU A 195 -14.24 -31.07 28.74
N GLU A 196 -15.44 -31.60 28.45
CA GLU A 196 -16.31 -32.28 29.43
C GLU A 196 -15.58 -33.45 30.10
N MET A 197 -14.85 -34.28 29.34
CA MET A 197 -14.08 -35.40 29.89
C MET A 197 -12.98 -34.95 30.86
N VAL A 198 -12.32 -33.82 30.58
CA VAL A 198 -11.29 -33.26 31.48
C VAL A 198 -11.93 -32.72 32.76
N GLU A 199 -13.09 -32.08 32.67
CA GLU A 199 -13.83 -31.59 33.84
C GLU A 199 -14.32 -32.74 34.73
N LEU A 200 -14.84 -33.81 34.13
CA LEU A 200 -15.22 -35.04 34.84
C LEU A 200 -14.01 -35.67 35.54
N LEU A 201 -12.84 -35.70 34.89
CA LEU A 201 -11.62 -36.22 35.50
C LEU A 201 -11.17 -35.38 36.71
N ILE A 202 -11.20 -34.05 36.59
CA ILE A 202 -10.87 -33.14 37.70
C ILE A 202 -11.83 -33.39 38.87
N PHE A 203 -13.13 -33.49 38.58
CA PHE A 203 -14.16 -33.74 39.60
C PHE A 203 -13.95 -35.08 40.29
N ALA A 204 -13.76 -36.17 39.53
CA ALA A 204 -13.54 -37.50 40.09
C ALA A 204 -12.26 -37.56 40.94
N ALA A 205 -11.17 -36.94 40.48
CA ALA A 205 -9.92 -36.90 41.23
C ALA A 205 -10.04 -36.09 42.54
N GLN A 206 -10.81 -35.01 42.55
CA GLN A 206 -11.12 -34.26 43.77
C GLN A 206 -11.96 -35.08 44.74
N LEU A 207 -13.01 -35.73 44.25
CA LEU A 207 -13.87 -36.59 45.07
C LEU A 207 -13.07 -37.70 45.76
N LEU A 208 -12.17 -38.36 45.02
CA LEU A 208 -11.32 -39.43 45.57
C LEU A 208 -10.26 -38.94 46.56
N ARG A 209 -9.84 -37.68 46.45
CA ARG A 209 -8.89 -37.06 47.39
C ARG A 209 -9.56 -36.66 48.69
N ASP A 210 -10.84 -36.29 48.60
CA ASP A 210 -11.63 -35.76 49.72
C ASP A 210 -12.35 -36.89 50.50
N MET A 211 -12.23 -38.15 50.06
CA MET A 211 -12.63 -39.39 50.76
C MET A 211 -11.55 -39.88 51.72
#